data_AF-A0A1Y2TK93-F1
#
_entry.id   AF-A0A1Y2TK93-F1
#
_cell.length_a   1.000
_cell.length_b   1.000
_cell.length_c   1.000
_cell.angle_alpha   90.00
_cell.angle_beta   90.00
_cell.angle_gamma   90.00
#
_symmetry.space_group_name_H-M   'P 1'
#
loop_
_entity.id
_entity.type
_entity.pdbx_description
1 polymer ?
#
loop_
_entity_poly.entity_id
_entity_poly.type
_entity_poly.pdbx_seq_one_letter_code
_entity_poly.pdbx_strand_id
1 'polypeptide(L)'
;MWRAVNSTAYSASVSANFYSQPFIADFIGKGGNTQVVELDVSDDGEGTLVAYGAYESGKLARVALLNLDLWITNNGTRHPVDFALKGLSGVMKKATVHHLSAPDGALAKEGLTYAGLEWTLESMGIDKHVRDDSKVLNLNGTDVTVSVNATSAVMIVL
;
A
#
# COMPACT_ATOMS: atom_id res chain seq x y z
N MET A 1 10.84 2.12 10.82
CA MET A 1 10.76 1.95 12.27
C MET A 1 10.86 3.32 12.88
N TRP A 2 10.09 3.56 13.93
CA TRP A 2 10.12 4.82 14.67
C TRP A 2 11.27 4.82 15.68
N ARG A 3 12.12 5.85 15.64
CA ARG A 3 13.13 6.13 16.66
C ARG A 3 12.87 7.51 17.24
N ALA A 4 12.38 7.54 18.48
CA ALA A 4 11.85 8.74 19.12
C ALA A 4 12.93 9.70 19.66
N VAL A 5 14.13 9.21 19.93
CA VAL A 5 15.20 9.98 20.56
C VAL A 5 16.52 9.76 19.84
N ASN A 6 17.38 10.77 19.91
CA ASN A 6 18.75 10.67 19.43
C ASN A 6 19.53 9.66 20.29
N SER A 7 20.43 8.94 19.65
CA SER A 7 21.46 8.12 20.28
C SER A 7 22.83 8.62 19.84
N THR A 8 23.89 8.11 20.45
CA THR A 8 25.28 8.44 20.06
C THR A 8 25.61 7.99 18.63
N ALA A 9 24.93 6.96 18.11
CA ALA A 9 25.16 6.40 16.78
C ALA A 9 24.16 6.87 15.71
N TYR A 10 22.96 7.31 16.12
CA TYR A 10 21.88 7.63 15.19
C TYR A 10 20.93 8.71 15.71
N SER A 11 20.48 9.60 14.81
CA SER A 11 19.45 10.60 15.08
C SER A 11 18.04 10.00 15.12
N ALA A 12 17.15 10.60 15.89
CA ALA A 12 15.72 10.32 15.87
C ALA A 12 15.18 10.44 14.43
N SER A 13 14.28 9.53 14.05
CA SER A 13 13.79 9.45 12.68
C SER A 13 12.65 8.45 12.56
N VAL A 14 11.77 8.63 11.57
CA VAL A 14 10.87 7.58 11.07
C VAL A 14 11.48 7.01 9.79
N SER A 15 11.83 5.72 9.78
CA SER A 15 12.30 5.05 8.55
C SER A 15 11.17 4.35 7.80
N ALA A 16 11.34 4.17 6.48
CA ALA A 16 10.31 3.68 5.56
C ALA A 16 9.56 2.42 6.02
N ASN A 17 10.26 1.45 6.62
CA ASN A 17 9.62 0.24 7.14
C ASN A 17 8.59 0.51 8.25
N PHE A 18 8.54 1.70 8.84
CA PHE A 18 7.45 2.08 9.76
C PHE A 18 6.09 2.04 9.06
N TYR A 19 6.02 2.48 7.79
CA TYR A 19 4.78 2.57 7.02
C TYR A 19 4.18 1.20 6.68
N SER A 20 4.97 0.13 6.75
CA SER A 20 4.44 -1.23 6.67
C SER A 20 3.50 -1.56 7.85
N GLN A 21 3.71 -0.94 9.01
CA GLN A 21 2.92 -1.20 10.21
C GLN A 21 1.47 -0.70 10.09
N PRO A 22 1.18 0.59 9.79
CA PRO A 22 -0.19 1.02 9.58
C PRO A 22 -0.82 0.37 8.34
N PHE A 23 -0.06 0.13 7.27
CA PHE A 23 -0.55 -0.60 6.10
C PHE A 23 -1.05 -2.01 6.46
N ILE A 24 -0.23 -2.79 7.18
CA ILE A 24 -0.60 -4.15 7.61
C ILE A 24 -1.73 -4.09 8.64
N ALA A 25 -1.70 -3.14 9.58
CA ALA A 25 -2.73 -2.99 10.61
C ALA A 25 -4.11 -2.73 10.00
N ASP A 26 -4.20 -1.84 9.00
CA ASP A 26 -5.44 -1.61 8.29
C ASP A 26 -5.84 -2.80 7.42
N PHE A 27 -4.88 -3.49 6.81
CA PHE A 27 -5.13 -4.68 6.01
C PHE A 27 -5.72 -5.83 6.84
N ILE A 28 -5.20 -6.10 8.04
CA ILE A 28 -5.76 -7.12 8.93
C ILE A 28 -7.04 -6.65 9.62
N GLY A 29 -7.26 -5.34 9.76
CA GLY A 29 -8.47 -4.78 10.36
C GLY A 29 -8.60 -5.02 11.87
N LYS A 30 -9.75 -4.63 12.44
CA LYS A 30 -10.00 -4.62 13.90
C LYS A 30 -10.79 -5.82 14.43
N GLY A 31 -11.36 -6.65 13.54
CA GLY A 31 -12.34 -7.69 13.91
C GLY A 31 -11.75 -8.95 14.55
N GLY A 32 -10.44 -9.16 14.45
CA GLY A 32 -9.76 -10.35 15.00
C GLY A 32 -10.09 -11.68 14.33
N ASN A 33 -10.95 -11.67 13.31
CA ASN A 33 -11.43 -12.82 12.54
C ASN A 33 -10.99 -12.78 11.07
N THR A 34 -10.05 -11.90 10.74
CA THR A 34 -9.55 -11.74 9.36
C THR A 34 -8.74 -12.96 8.94
N GLN A 35 -9.08 -13.51 7.78
CA GLN A 35 -8.33 -14.56 7.11
C GLN A 35 -7.59 -13.95 5.93
N VAL A 36 -6.28 -14.22 5.84
CA VAL A 36 -5.44 -13.72 4.76
C VAL A 36 -5.12 -14.85 3.79
N VAL A 37 -5.27 -14.57 2.49
CA VAL A 37 -4.95 -15.50 1.41
C VAL A 37 -4.04 -14.77 0.43
N GLU A 38 -2.96 -15.43 0.02
CA GLU A 38 -2.17 -14.98 -1.12
C GLU A 38 -2.97 -15.21 -2.40
N LEU A 39 -3.08 -14.18 -3.23
CA LEU A 39 -3.82 -14.24 -4.48
C LEU A 39 -2.83 -14.56 -5.60
N ASP A 40 -3.22 -15.48 -6.48
CA ASP A 40 -2.44 -15.79 -7.67
C ASP A 40 -2.35 -14.55 -8.57
N VAL A 41 -1.13 -14.07 -8.77
CA VAL A 41 -0.83 -13.04 -9.75
C VAL A 41 -0.18 -13.74 -10.94
N SER A 42 -0.86 -13.71 -12.08
CA SER A 42 -0.23 -14.08 -13.35
C SER A 42 0.76 -12.97 -13.70
N ASP A 43 2.00 -13.13 -13.27
CA ASP A 43 3.11 -12.29 -13.69
C ASP A 43 3.74 -12.92 -14.95
N ASP A 44 3.87 -12.14 -16.01
CA ASP A 44 4.61 -12.53 -17.22
C ASP A 44 6.14 -12.43 -16.99
N GLY A 45 6.57 -12.00 -15.79
CA GLY A 45 7.96 -11.69 -15.40
C GLY A 45 8.38 -12.12 -13.98
N GLU A 46 9.45 -11.50 -13.47
CA GLU A 46 10.42 -11.95 -12.46
C GLU A 46 9.91 -12.24 -11.02
N GLY A 47 8.61 -12.38 -10.79
CA GLY A 47 8.05 -12.71 -9.47
C GLY A 47 8.11 -11.53 -8.47
N THR A 48 8.03 -10.31 -8.99
CA THR A 48 8.07 -9.06 -8.19
C THR A 48 6.69 -8.52 -7.86
N LEU A 49 5.64 -9.12 -8.42
CA LEU A 49 4.25 -8.77 -8.16
C LEU A 49 3.65 -9.68 -7.10
N VAL A 50 3.03 -9.10 -6.09
CA VAL A 50 2.41 -9.86 -4.98
C VAL A 50 1.04 -9.28 -4.68
N ALA A 51 0.06 -10.16 -4.42
CA ALA A 51 -1.27 -9.76 -4.02
C ALA A 51 -1.78 -10.60 -2.85
N TYR A 52 -2.50 -9.96 -1.92
CA TYR A 52 -3.15 -10.62 -0.80
C TYR A 52 -4.60 -10.17 -0.66
N GLY A 53 -5.49 -11.10 -0.37
CA GLY A 53 -6.88 -10.85 0.00
C GLY A 53 -7.08 -11.03 1.49
N ALA A 54 -7.72 -10.06 2.15
CA ALA A 54 -8.18 -10.16 3.53
C ALA A 54 -9.69 -10.36 3.55
N TYR A 55 -10.12 -11.45 4.19
CA TYR A 55 -11.51 -11.87 4.27
C TYR A 55 -12.01 -11.77 5.72
N GLU A 56 -13.18 -11.16 5.89
CA GLU A 56 -13.88 -11.08 7.17
C GLU A 56 -15.19 -11.88 7.05
N SER A 57 -15.36 -12.89 7.91
CA SER A 57 -16.54 -13.77 7.89
C SER A 57 -16.82 -14.38 6.50
N GLY A 58 -15.76 -14.77 5.78
CA GLY A 58 -15.82 -15.36 4.45
C GLY A 58 -16.08 -14.37 3.30
N LYS A 59 -16.16 -13.06 3.58
CA LYS A 59 -16.33 -12.01 2.55
C LYS A 59 -15.02 -11.27 2.35
N LEU A 60 -14.65 -11.04 1.10
CA LEU A 60 -13.48 -10.20 0.77
C LEU A 60 -13.74 -8.78 1.26
N ALA A 61 -12.87 -8.27 2.12
CA ALA A 61 -12.99 -6.95 2.71
C ALA A 61 -11.90 -6.01 2.17
N ARG A 62 -10.67 -6.53 1.98
CA ARG A 62 -9.53 -5.74 1.51
C ARG A 62 -8.63 -6.54 0.58
N VAL A 63 -7.95 -5.85 -0.32
CA VAL A 63 -6.92 -6.41 -1.19
C VAL A 63 -5.67 -5.56 -1.10
N ALA A 64 -4.51 -6.17 -0.86
CA ALA A 64 -3.21 -5.53 -0.96
C ALA A 64 -2.55 -5.94 -2.27
N LEU A 65 -2.07 -4.97 -3.05
CA LEU A 65 -1.33 -5.20 -4.29
C LEU A 65 0.03 -4.52 -4.16
N LEU A 66 1.09 -5.26 -4.42
CA LEU A 66 2.46 -4.81 -4.26
C LEU A 66 3.20 -4.99 -5.59
N ASN A 67 3.86 -3.92 -6.00
CA ASN A 67 4.83 -3.97 -7.08
C ASN A 67 6.22 -3.77 -6.46
N LEU A 68 6.92 -4.89 -6.24
CA LEU A 68 8.24 -4.94 -5.64
C LEU A 68 9.37 -4.72 -6.64
N ASP A 69 9.03 -4.43 -7.91
CA ASP A 69 10.04 -4.04 -8.89
C ASP A 69 10.82 -2.82 -8.40
N LEU A 70 12.14 -2.90 -8.51
CA LEU A 70 13.04 -1.92 -7.94
C LEU A 70 13.10 -0.71 -8.85
N TRP A 71 12.62 0.42 -8.35
CA TRP A 71 12.76 1.70 -9.02
C TRP A 71 13.33 2.76 -8.09
N ILE A 72 14.26 3.54 -8.66
CA ILE A 72 14.94 4.68 -8.05
C ILE A 72 15.03 5.78 -9.13
N THR A 73 15.07 7.04 -8.71
CA THR A 73 14.91 8.20 -9.60
C THR A 73 15.93 8.30 -10.73
N ASN A 74 17.11 7.68 -10.58
CA ASN A 74 18.18 7.62 -11.58
C ASN A 74 18.08 6.42 -12.56
N ASN A 75 17.13 5.49 -12.36
CA ASN A 75 16.95 4.31 -13.21
C ASN A 75 15.93 4.54 -14.35
N GLY A 76 15.59 5.80 -14.64
CA GLY A 76 14.67 6.16 -15.73
C GLY A 76 13.21 6.25 -15.29
N THR A 77 12.28 6.02 -16.22
CA THR A 77 10.84 6.16 -15.98
C THR A 77 10.33 5.14 -14.97
N ARG A 78 9.49 5.59 -14.02
CA ARG A 78 8.82 4.69 -13.08
C ARG A 78 7.65 3.99 -13.78
N HIS A 79 7.78 2.70 -14.02
CA HIS A 79 6.76 1.94 -14.72
C HIS A 79 5.64 1.46 -13.77
N PRO A 80 4.36 1.70 -14.11
CA PRO A 80 3.24 1.05 -13.45
C PRO A 80 2.96 -0.34 -14.02
N VAL A 81 2.41 -1.20 -13.18
CA VAL A 81 1.78 -2.47 -13.56
C VAL A 81 0.29 -2.40 -13.25
N ASP A 82 -0.53 -2.86 -14.19
CA ASP A 82 -1.98 -2.88 -14.07
C ASP A 82 -2.47 -4.21 -13.50
N PHE A 83 -3.01 -4.19 -12.30
CA PHE A 83 -3.64 -5.35 -11.69
C PHE A 83 -5.12 -5.39 -12.08
N ALA A 84 -5.51 -6.41 -12.83
CA ALA A 84 -6.91 -6.67 -13.18
C ALA A 84 -7.57 -7.57 -12.12
N LEU A 85 -8.41 -6.97 -11.27
CA LEU A 85 -9.16 -7.66 -10.23
C LEU A 85 -10.45 -8.22 -10.80
N LYS A 86 -10.50 -9.55 -10.88
CA LYS A 86 -11.66 -10.29 -11.38
C LYS A 86 -12.53 -10.80 -10.23
N GLY A 87 -13.80 -11.03 -10.51
CA GLY A 87 -14.72 -11.64 -9.53
C GLY A 87 -15.20 -10.70 -8.42
N LEU A 88 -15.02 -9.39 -8.57
CA LEU A 88 -15.54 -8.38 -7.64
C LEU A 88 -17.04 -8.07 -7.84
N SER A 89 -17.68 -8.69 -8.83
CA SER A 89 -19.09 -8.48 -9.12
C SER A 89 -19.97 -8.91 -7.95
N GLY A 90 -20.86 -8.01 -7.51
CA GLY A 90 -21.77 -8.26 -6.38
C GLY A 90 -21.13 -8.19 -4.99
N VAL A 91 -19.82 -7.91 -4.89
CA VAL A 91 -19.12 -7.77 -3.60
C VAL A 91 -19.51 -6.45 -2.94
N MET A 92 -19.31 -5.31 -3.63
CA MET A 92 -19.62 -3.95 -3.14
C MET A 92 -19.90 -3.00 -4.32
N LYS A 93 -20.42 -1.81 -4.05
CA LYS A 93 -20.67 -0.76 -5.07
C LYS A 93 -19.49 0.19 -5.26
N LYS A 94 -18.67 0.35 -4.24
CA LYS A 94 -17.53 1.27 -4.21
C LYS A 94 -16.37 0.58 -3.54
N ALA A 95 -15.17 0.97 -3.93
CA ALA A 95 -13.95 0.64 -3.22
C ALA A 95 -13.12 1.91 -3.02
N THR A 96 -12.30 1.95 -1.98
CA THR A 96 -11.32 3.01 -1.77
C THR A 96 -9.92 2.45 -1.93
N VAL A 97 -9.13 3.08 -2.79
CA VAL A 97 -7.73 2.74 -3.02
C VAL A 97 -6.86 3.69 -2.22
N HIS A 98 -6.09 3.13 -1.30
CA HIS A 98 -5.05 3.82 -0.54
C HIS A 98 -3.68 3.48 -1.11
N HIS A 99 -2.85 4.49 -1.31
CA HIS A 99 -1.51 4.31 -1.87
C HIS A 99 -0.46 4.30 -0.76
N LEU A 100 0.51 3.39 -0.85
CA LEU A 100 1.77 3.40 -0.11
C LEU A 100 2.91 3.65 -1.11
N SER A 101 3.47 4.85 -1.11
CA SER A 101 4.50 5.23 -2.07
C SER A 101 5.31 6.44 -1.62
N ALA A 102 6.54 6.54 -2.14
CA ALA A 102 7.37 7.74 -2.05
C ALA A 102 7.77 8.22 -3.45
N PRO A 103 7.98 9.54 -3.65
CA PRO A 103 8.40 10.11 -4.94
C PRO A 103 9.68 9.49 -5.52
N ASP A 104 10.69 9.23 -4.67
CA ASP A 104 12.01 8.73 -5.07
C ASP A 104 12.16 7.20 -4.99
N GLY A 105 11.04 6.47 -4.86
CA GLY A 105 11.05 5.00 -4.81
C GLY A 105 11.89 4.47 -3.65
N ALA A 106 12.77 3.52 -3.92
CA ALA A 106 13.53 2.81 -2.88
C ALA A 106 14.56 3.68 -2.13
N LEU A 107 14.97 4.82 -2.70
CA LEU A 107 15.93 5.73 -2.08
C LEU A 107 15.29 6.90 -1.32
N ALA A 108 13.96 6.96 -1.31
CA ALA A 108 13.25 8.05 -0.64
C ALA A 108 13.58 8.09 0.85
N LYS A 109 13.97 9.28 1.32
CA LYS A 109 14.18 9.58 2.74
C LYS A 109 13.00 10.35 3.35
N GLU A 110 12.21 10.99 2.49
CA GLU A 110 11.10 11.89 2.85
C GLU A 110 9.95 11.71 1.85
N GLY A 111 8.75 12.20 2.20
CA GLY A 111 7.60 12.21 1.30
C GLY A 111 6.98 10.83 1.03
N LEU A 112 7.37 9.80 1.80
CA LEU A 112 6.68 8.52 1.85
C LEU A 112 5.31 8.74 2.50
N THR A 113 4.25 8.34 1.80
CA THR A 113 2.88 8.44 2.30
C THR A 113 2.21 7.08 2.29
N TYR A 114 1.29 6.88 3.24
CA TYR A 114 0.31 5.80 3.20
C TYR A 114 -1.08 6.39 3.38
N ALA A 115 -1.99 6.17 2.42
CA ALA A 115 -3.34 6.75 2.43
C ALA A 115 -3.34 8.29 2.58
N GLY A 116 -2.30 8.97 2.09
CA GLY A 116 -2.12 10.40 2.26
C GLY A 116 -1.47 10.83 3.58
N LEU A 117 -1.25 9.89 4.50
CA LEU A 117 -0.65 10.13 5.81
C LEU A 117 0.87 10.00 5.77
N GLU A 118 1.53 10.88 6.53
CA GLU A 118 2.97 10.89 6.74
C GLU A 118 3.28 10.87 8.24
N TRP A 119 4.35 10.18 8.62
CA TRP A 119 4.88 10.14 9.98
C TRP A 119 6.30 10.66 9.95
N THR A 120 6.57 11.74 10.66
CA THR A 120 7.88 12.38 10.68
C THR A 120 8.42 12.52 12.11
N LEU A 121 9.68 12.92 12.21
CA LEU A 121 10.25 13.30 13.51
C LEU A 121 9.53 14.53 14.09
N GLU A 122 9.22 15.51 13.24
CA GLU A 122 8.53 16.75 13.62
C GLU A 122 7.11 16.49 14.12
N SER A 123 6.47 15.40 13.67
CA SER A 123 5.19 14.96 14.20
C SER A 123 5.31 14.06 15.44
N MET A 124 6.53 13.75 15.90
CA MET A 124 6.80 12.85 17.02
C MET A 124 6.15 11.46 16.84
N GLY A 125 6.04 11.00 15.59
CA GLY A 125 5.39 9.73 15.27
C GLY A 125 3.86 9.77 15.31
N ILE A 126 3.26 10.97 15.34
CA ILE A 126 1.82 11.17 15.10
C ILE A 126 1.59 11.32 13.60
N ASP A 127 0.55 10.71 13.05
CA ASP A 127 0.22 10.86 11.63
C ASP A 127 -0.16 12.31 11.30
N LYS A 128 0.23 12.74 10.10
CA LYS A 128 -0.21 13.98 9.49
C LYS A 128 -0.75 13.68 8.11
N HIS A 129 -1.95 14.15 7.82
CA HIS A 129 -2.49 14.11 6.46
C HIS A 129 -1.83 15.18 5.60
N VAL A 130 -1.10 14.78 4.57
CA VAL A 130 -0.31 15.66 3.71
C VAL A 130 -0.71 15.59 2.23
N ARG A 131 -1.52 14.60 1.83
CA ARG A 131 -1.95 14.41 0.45
C ARG A 131 -3.30 13.72 0.34
N ASP A 132 -4.16 14.21 -0.56
CA ASP A 132 -5.38 13.51 -0.95
C ASP A 132 -5.13 12.60 -2.16
N ASP A 133 -4.42 11.47 -1.96
CA ASP A 133 -4.09 10.53 -3.03
C ASP A 133 -4.99 9.28 -3.09
N SER A 134 -5.89 9.13 -2.12
CA SER A 134 -6.82 8.00 -2.11
C SER A 134 -7.94 8.19 -3.13
N LYS A 135 -8.29 7.13 -3.87
CA LYS A 135 -9.27 7.19 -4.96
C LYS A 135 -10.46 6.29 -4.68
N VAL A 136 -11.66 6.77 -4.99
CA VAL A 136 -12.88 5.96 -4.94
C VAL A 136 -13.12 5.34 -6.32
N LEU A 137 -13.21 4.02 -6.37
CA LEU A 137 -13.56 3.26 -7.56
C LEU A 137 -15.02 2.84 -7.48
N ASN A 138 -15.76 2.99 -8.59
CA ASN A 138 -17.12 2.48 -8.70
C ASN A 138 -17.06 1.06 -9.27
N LEU A 139 -17.55 0.08 -8.51
CA LEU A 139 -17.55 -1.33 -8.88
C LEU A 139 -18.90 -1.65 -9.55
N ASN A 140 -19.05 -1.33 -10.83
CA ASN A 140 -20.31 -1.51 -11.56
C ASN A 140 -20.50 -2.94 -12.10
N GLY A 141 -20.12 -3.95 -11.32
CA GLY A 141 -20.23 -5.36 -11.70
C GLY A 141 -19.23 -5.85 -12.75
N THR A 142 -18.21 -5.04 -13.08
CA THR A 142 -17.11 -5.39 -14.00
C THR A 142 -15.81 -5.61 -13.25
N ASP A 143 -14.84 -6.23 -13.94
CA ASP A 143 -13.45 -6.27 -13.50
C ASP A 143 -12.92 -4.84 -13.26
N VAL A 144 -12.03 -4.69 -12.28
CA VAL A 144 -11.45 -3.41 -11.91
C VAL A 144 -9.95 -3.45 -12.10
N THR A 145 -9.42 -2.46 -12.82
CA THR A 145 -7.98 -2.31 -13.02
C THR A 145 -7.43 -1.27 -12.06
N VAL A 146 -6.36 -1.63 -11.35
CA VAL A 146 -5.62 -0.71 -10.49
C VAL A 146 -4.15 -0.71 -10.89
N SER A 147 -3.66 0.46 -11.31
CA SER A 147 -2.25 0.66 -11.66
C SER A 147 -1.39 0.87 -10.41
N VAL A 148 -0.30 0.12 -10.28
CA VAL A 148 0.64 0.18 -9.17
C VAL A 148 2.05 0.42 -9.71
N ASN A 149 2.63 1.58 -9.36
CA ASN A 149 4.00 1.92 -9.74
C ASN A 149 5.02 0.96 -9.11
N ALA A 150 6.14 0.75 -9.79
CA ALA A 150 7.31 0.06 -9.22
C ALA A 150 7.71 0.66 -7.86
N THR A 151 8.12 -0.18 -6.91
CA THR A 151 8.44 0.19 -5.53
C THR A 151 7.27 0.93 -4.83
N SER A 152 6.06 0.41 -5.01
CA SER A 152 4.86 0.92 -4.33
C SER A 152 3.92 -0.23 -3.99
N ALA A 153 2.98 0.08 -3.11
CA ALA A 153 1.84 -0.78 -2.86
C ALA A 153 0.54 0.02 -2.86
N VAL A 154 -0.57 -0.68 -3.04
CA VAL A 154 -1.91 -0.13 -2.83
C VAL A 154 -2.72 -1.08 -1.97
N MET A 155 -3.59 -0.51 -1.14
CA MET A 155 -4.62 -1.25 -0.43
C MET A 155 -5.98 -0.81 -0.97
N ILE A 156 -6.81 -1.78 -1.31
CA ILE A 156 -8.17 -1.58 -1.77
C ILE A 156 -9.08 -2.01 -0.63
N VAL A 157 -9.90 -1.09 -0.16
CA VAL A 157 -10.93 -1.33 0.84
C VAL A 157 -12.27 -1.44 0.14
N LEU A 158 -12.99 -2.54 0.36
CA LEU A 158 -14.28 -2.85 -0.24
C LEU A 158 -15.42 -2.46 0.70
#